data_AF-A0A502H2F6-F1
#
_entry.id   AF-A0A502H2F6-F1
#
_cell.length_a   1.000
_cell.length_b   1.000
_cell.length_c   1.000
_cell.angle_alpha   90.00
_cell.angle_beta   90.00
_cell.angle_gamma   90.00
#
_symmetry.space_group_name_H-M   'P 1'
#
loop_
_entity.id
_entity.type
_entity.pdbx_description
1 polymer ?
#
loop_
_entity_poly.entity_id
_entity_poly.type
_entity_poly.pdbx_seq_one_letter_code
_entity_poly.pdbx_strand_id
1 'polypeptide(L)'
;MSQLTITLDDKLLHAAQEYARQRGQELDALVAHLLQTTVQPLANPPAPARPLSPRIQRLFGAVQVPADFDYEKVVNEAIQERYGA
;
A
#
# COMPACT_ATOMS: atom_id res chain seq x y z
N MET A 1 0.03 10.50 -25.48
CA MET A 1 -0.45 11.37 -24.39
C MET A 1 -1.95 11.40 -24.45
N SER A 2 -2.63 11.13 -23.34
CA SER A 2 -4.10 11.19 -23.24
C SER A 2 -4.46 12.36 -22.33
N GLN A 3 -5.40 13.21 -22.76
CA GLN A 3 -5.82 14.41 -22.02
C GLN A 3 -7.21 14.19 -21.45
N LEU A 4 -7.39 14.54 -20.17
CA LEU A 4 -8.66 14.45 -19.44
C LEU A 4 -8.97 15.82 -18.83
N THR A 5 -10.18 16.34 -19.07
CA THR A 5 -10.65 17.59 -18.49
C THR A 5 -11.85 17.30 -17.59
N ILE A 6 -11.76 17.70 -16.32
CA ILE A 6 -12.80 17.50 -15.31
C ILE A 6 -13.29 18.87 -14.87
N THR A 7 -14.62 19.06 -14.84
CA THR A 7 -15.23 20.25 -14.25
C THR A 7 -15.51 19.97 -12.77
N LEU A 8 -15.04 20.84 -11.90
CA LEU A 8 -15.17 20.75 -10.45
C LEU A 8 -15.78 22.05 -9.92
N ASP A 9 -16.45 22.00 -8.78
CA ASP A 9 -16.90 23.21 -8.09
C ASP A 9 -15.71 24.02 -7.58
N ASP A 10 -15.80 25.35 -7.60
CA ASP A 10 -14.72 26.27 -7.19
C ASP A 10 -14.20 25.98 -5.77
N LYS A 11 -15.11 25.63 -4.85
CA LYS A 11 -14.76 25.28 -3.46
C LYS A 11 -13.91 24.01 -3.39
N LEU A 12 -14.26 23.02 -4.21
CA LEU A 12 -13.56 21.74 -4.26
C LEU A 12 -12.19 21.89 -4.92
N LEU A 13 -12.10 22.73 -5.96
CA LEU A 13 -10.84 23.06 -6.62
C LEU A 13 -9.86 23.72 -5.65
N HIS A 14 -10.32 24.71 -4.87
CA HIS A 14 -9.49 25.37 -3.86
C HIS A 14 -8.99 24.39 -2.78
N ALA A 15 -9.88 23.57 -2.23
CA ALA A 15 -9.50 22.58 -1.21
C ALA A 15 -8.47 21.56 -1.75
N ALA A 16 -8.62 21.13 -3.00
CA ALA A 16 -7.69 20.20 -3.64
C ALA A 16 -6.30 20.83 -3.86
N GLN A 17 -6.25 22.11 -4.27
CA GLN A 17 -4.98 22.84 -4.42
C GLN A 17 -4.26 23.02 -3.08
N GLU A 18 -4.99 23.37 -2.01
CA GLU A 18 -4.41 23.48 -0.67
C GLU A 18 -3.85 22.15 -0.18
N TYR A 19 -4.60 21.07 -0.36
CA TYR A 19 -4.17 19.72 0.00
C TYR A 19 -2.90 19.28 -0.74
N ALA A 20 -2.83 19.55 -2.04
CA ALA A 20 -1.65 19.25 -2.85
C ALA A 20 -0.43 20.04 -2.36
N ARG A 21 -0.60 21.35 -2.11
CA ARG A 21 0.45 22.24 -1.58
C ARG A 21 0.97 21.79 -0.22
N GLN A 22 0.09 21.39 0.70
CA GLN A 22 0.50 20.88 2.02
C GLN A 22 1.37 19.62 1.90
N ARG A 23 1.21 18.84 0.83
CA ARG A 23 2.01 17.64 0.55
C ARG A 23 3.22 17.91 -0.34
N GLY A 24 3.47 19.16 -0.73
CA GLY A 24 4.56 19.54 -1.63
C GLY A 24 4.40 18.95 -3.04
N GLN A 25 3.17 18.70 -3.48
CA GLN A 25 2.85 18.12 -4.78
C GLN A 25 1.95 19.07 -5.59
N GLU A 26 2.06 19.01 -6.91
CA GLU A 26 1.13 19.69 -7.80
C GLU A 26 -0.20 18.92 -7.90
N LEU A 27 -1.29 19.64 -8.19
CA LEU A 27 -2.64 19.06 -8.22
C LEU A 27 -2.79 17.98 -9.31
N ASP A 28 -2.18 18.19 -10.46
CA ASP A 28 -2.17 17.23 -11.58
C ASP A 28 -1.44 15.93 -11.20
N ALA A 29 -0.29 16.04 -10.54
CA ALA A 29 0.46 14.89 -10.05
C ALA A 29 -0.34 14.10 -8.99
N LEU A 30 -1.02 14.80 -8.07
CA LEU A 30 -1.90 14.20 -7.08
C LEU A 30 -3.05 13.42 -7.73
N VAL A 31 -3.74 14.03 -8.70
CA VAL A 31 -4.87 13.41 -9.39
C VAL A 31 -4.41 12.21 -10.22
N ALA A 32 -3.27 12.33 -10.92
CA ALA A 32 -2.69 11.23 -11.68
C ALA A 32 -2.35 10.04 -10.77
N HIS A 33 -1.75 10.29 -9.60
CA HIS A 33 -1.43 9.25 -8.63
C HIS A 33 -2.68 8.58 -8.03
N LEU A 34 -3.73 9.36 -7.73
CA LEU A 34 -5.01 8.81 -7.26
C LEU A 34 -5.67 7.94 -8.33
N LEU A 35 -5.66 8.36 -9.59
CA LEU A 35 -6.19 7.58 -10.70
C LEU A 35 -5.37 6.30 -10.92
N GLN A 36 -4.04 6.36 -10.81
CA GLN A 36 -3.20 5.16 -10.84
C GLN A 36 -3.59 4.22 -9.70
N THR A 37 -3.54 4.66 -8.45
CA THR A 37 -3.83 3.76 -7.31
C THR A 37 -5.25 3.19 -7.34
N THR A 38 -6.25 3.96 -7.80
CA THR A 38 -7.66 3.53 -7.81
C THR A 38 -8.02 2.69 -9.04
N VAL A 39 -7.48 3.02 -10.22
CA VAL A 39 -7.87 2.40 -11.51
C VAL A 39 -6.86 1.35 -11.98
N GLN A 40 -5.61 1.40 -11.53
CA GLN A 40 -4.59 0.38 -11.88
C GLN A 40 -5.04 -1.05 -11.55
N PRO A 41 -5.74 -1.34 -10.43
CA PRO A 41 -6.30 -2.66 -10.18
C PRO A 41 -7.37 -3.09 -11.19
N LEU A 42 -7.98 -2.15 -11.90
CA LEU A 42 -9.00 -2.43 -12.92
C LEU A 42 -8.39 -2.54 -14.32
N ALA A 43 -7.39 -1.70 -14.63
CA ALA A 43 -6.66 -1.71 -15.91
C ALA A 43 -5.66 -2.87 -16.00
N ASN A 44 -5.01 -3.19 -14.88
CA ASN A 44 -4.12 -4.33 -14.68
C ASN A 44 -4.60 -5.06 -13.43
N PRO A 45 -5.65 -5.90 -13.54
CA PRO A 45 -6.03 -6.76 -12.44
C PRO A 45 -4.78 -7.49 -11.95
N PRO A 46 -4.48 -7.46 -10.63
CA PRO A 46 -3.38 -8.22 -10.10
C PRO A 46 -3.56 -9.64 -10.63
N ALA A 47 -2.50 -10.18 -11.23
CA ALA A 47 -2.53 -11.55 -11.72
C ALA A 47 -3.16 -12.39 -10.61
N PRO A 48 -4.19 -13.23 -10.90
CA PRO A 48 -4.87 -14.00 -9.88
C PRO A 48 -3.79 -14.63 -9.03
N ALA A 49 -3.77 -14.30 -7.73
CA ALA A 49 -2.67 -14.64 -6.85
C ALA A 49 -2.33 -16.09 -7.13
N ARG A 50 -1.15 -16.34 -7.72
CA ARG A 50 -0.79 -17.71 -8.09
C ARG A 50 -0.94 -18.50 -6.81
N PRO A 51 -1.80 -19.54 -6.78
CA PRO A 51 -1.98 -20.30 -5.56
C PRO A 51 -0.60 -20.76 -5.14
N LEU A 52 -0.25 -20.50 -3.87
CA LEU A 52 1.01 -20.97 -3.29
C LEU A 52 1.16 -22.44 -3.64
N SER A 53 2.38 -22.91 -3.95
CA SER A 53 2.55 -24.32 -4.28
C SER A 53 1.96 -25.20 -3.16
N PRO A 54 1.40 -26.39 -3.46
CA PRO A 54 0.80 -27.25 -2.43
C PRO A 54 1.74 -27.56 -1.27
N ARG A 55 3.07 -27.57 -1.51
CA ARG A 55 4.09 -27.72 -0.47
C ARG A 55 4.14 -26.53 0.48
N ILE A 56 4.00 -25.30 -0.03
CA ILE A 56 3.98 -24.07 0.78
C ILE A 56 2.64 -23.95 1.52
N GLN A 57 1.51 -24.29 0.90
CA GLN A 57 0.21 -24.28 1.58
C GLN A 57 0.18 -25.22 2.79
N ARG A 58 0.88 -26.36 2.71
CA ARG A 58 1.02 -27.29 3.85
C ARG A 58 1.82 -26.74 5.03
N LEU A 59 2.62 -25.69 4.82
CA LEU A 59 3.36 -25.03 5.89
C LEU A 59 2.49 -24.01 6.65
N PHE A 60 1.36 -23.59 6.06
CA PHE A 60 0.43 -22.67 6.69
C PHE A 60 -0.18 -23.35 7.92
N GLY A 61 0.04 -22.78 9.11
CA GLY A 61 -0.41 -23.37 10.39
C GLY A 61 0.49 -24.49 10.94
N ALA A 62 1.59 -24.85 10.26
CA ALA A 62 2.57 -25.80 10.79
C ALA A 62 3.38 -25.21 11.96
N VAL A 63 3.51 -23.89 12.00
CA VAL A 63 4.09 -23.15 13.12
C VAL A 63 2.95 -22.70 14.02
N GLN A 64 2.85 -23.32 15.20
CA GLN A 64 1.93 -22.92 16.24
C GLN A 64 2.65 -21.97 17.18
N VAL A 65 2.11 -20.78 17.34
CA VAL A 65 2.59 -19.82 18.34
C VAL A 65 1.63 -19.79 19.54
N PRO A 66 2.13 -19.51 20.75
CA PRO A 66 1.30 -19.28 21.92
C PRO A 66 0.24 -18.19 21.67
N ALA A 67 -0.87 -18.24 22.42
CA ALA A 67 -1.95 -17.26 22.28
C ALA A 67 -1.53 -15.83 22.67
N ASP A 68 -0.48 -15.71 23.48
CA ASP A 68 0.15 -14.49 23.97
C ASP A 68 1.42 -14.12 23.17
N PHE A 69 1.62 -14.72 21.99
CA PHE A 69 2.82 -14.48 21.20
C PHE A 69 2.85 -13.07 20.59
N ASP A 70 3.77 -12.26 21.08
CA ASP A 70 4.07 -10.93 20.55
C ASP A 70 5.14 -11.03 19.45
N TYR A 71 4.68 -11.02 18.20
CA TYR A 71 5.54 -11.11 17.02
C TYR A 71 6.58 -10.00 16.96
N GLU A 72 6.20 -8.77 17.28
CA GLU A 72 7.09 -7.61 17.18
C GLU A 72 8.20 -7.68 18.23
N LYS A 73 7.87 -8.08 19.45
CA LYS A 73 8.84 -8.27 20.52
C LYS A 73 9.90 -9.30 20.16
N VAL A 74 9.49 -10.47 19.67
CA VAL A 74 10.41 -11.58 19.32
C VAL A 74 11.33 -11.19 18.16
N VAL A 75 10.83 -10.47 17.15
CA VAL A 75 11.64 -9.97 16.05
C VAL A 75 12.68 -8.96 16.54
N ASN A 76 12.27 -8.02 17.41
CA ASN A 76 13.18 -7.03 17.99
C ASN A 76 14.27 -7.69 18.85
N GLU A 77 13.92 -8.66 19.69
CA GLU A 77 14.89 -9.43 20.49
C GLU A 77 15.90 -10.16 19.60
N ALA A 78 15.46 -10.82 18.53
CA ALA A 78 16.34 -11.53 17.60
C ALA A 78 17.29 -10.59 16.84
N ILE A 79 16.83 -9.39 16.49
CA ILE A 79 17.68 -8.37 15.85
C ILE A 79 18.72 -7.86 16.85
N GLN A 80 18.32 -7.58 18.10
CA GLN A 80 19.24 -7.15 19.15
C GLN A 80 20.27 -8.24 19.49
N GLU A 81 19.89 -9.51 19.54
CA GLU A 81 20.82 -10.62 19.78
C GLU A 81 21.87 -10.77 18.67
N ARG A 82 21.47 -10.52 17.41
CA ARG A 82 22.36 -10.70 16.25
C ARG A 82 23.20 -9.48 15.90
N TYR A 83 22.69 -8.29 16.18
CA TYR A 83 23.27 -7.03 15.70
C TYR A 83 23.44 -5.97 16.80
N GLY A 84 23.01 -6.26 18.03
CA GLY A 84 23.28 -5.42 19.20
C GLY A 84 24.75 -5.56 19.60
N ALA A 85 25.46 -4.44 19.56
CA ALA A 85 26.81 -4.28 20.11
C ALA A 85 26.75 -4.10 21.63
#